data_AF-P06582-F1
#
_entry.id   AF-P06582-F1
#
_cell.length_a   1.000
_cell.length_b   1.000
_cell.length_c   1.000
_cell.angle_alpha   90.00
_cell.angle_beta   90.00
_cell.angle_gamma   90.00
#
_symmetry.space_group_name_H-M   'P 1'
#
loop_
_entity.id
_entity.type
_entity.pdbx_description
1 polymer ?
#
loop_
_entity_poly.entity_id
_entity_poly.type
_entity_poly.pdbx_seq_one_letter_code
_entity_poly.pdbx_strand_id
1 'polypeptide(L)'
;MSLYHYFRPAQRSVFGDLMRDMALMERQFAPVCRISPSESSEIVNNDQKFAINLNVSQFKPEDLKINLDGRTLSIQGEQELKTDHGYSKKSFSRVILLPEDVDVGAVASNLSEDGKLSIEAPKKEAVQGRSIPIQQAIVEEKSAE
;
A
#
# COMPACT_ATOMS: atom_id res chain seq x y z
N MET A 1 -32.88 14.77 -46.06
CA MET A 1 -31.84 13.92 -46.70
C MET A 1 -30.95 13.35 -45.61
N SER A 2 -30.83 12.02 -45.60
CA SER A 2 -29.95 11.12 -44.80
C SER A 2 -30.11 11.07 -43.27
N LEU A 3 -30.97 10.15 -42.83
CA LEU A 3 -30.95 9.49 -41.51
C LEU A 3 -30.06 8.24 -41.60
N TYR A 4 -29.03 8.10 -40.75
CA TYR A 4 -28.48 6.79 -40.36
C TYR A 4 -27.98 6.84 -38.90
N HIS A 5 -28.83 6.40 -37.98
CA HIS A 5 -28.45 6.03 -36.61
C HIS A 5 -27.85 4.62 -36.64
N TYR A 6 -26.56 4.50 -36.30
CA TYR A 6 -25.92 3.21 -36.07
C TYR A 6 -26.19 2.74 -34.63
N PHE A 7 -27.02 1.70 -34.53
CA PHE A 7 -27.15 0.82 -33.39
C PHE A 7 -25.79 0.17 -33.05
N ARG A 8 -25.28 0.40 -31.84
CA ARG A 8 -24.20 -0.40 -31.24
C ARG A 8 -24.83 -1.40 -30.27
N PRO A 9 -24.73 -2.72 -30.52
CA PRO A 9 -25.10 -3.71 -29.52
C PRO A 9 -24.08 -3.63 -28.38
N ALA A 10 -24.55 -3.26 -27.19
CA ALA A 10 -23.75 -3.35 -25.98
C ALA A 10 -23.41 -4.82 -25.73
N GLN A 11 -22.12 -5.16 -25.76
CA GLN A 11 -21.66 -6.48 -25.32
C GLN A 11 -22.01 -6.64 -23.84
N ARG A 12 -23.05 -7.44 -23.60
CA ARG A 12 -23.52 -7.84 -22.29
C ARG A 12 -22.45 -8.75 -21.68
N SER A 13 -21.55 -8.16 -20.91
CA SER A 13 -20.46 -8.87 -20.24
C SER A 13 -21.04 -9.71 -19.11
N VAL A 14 -21.07 -11.03 -19.28
CA VAL A 14 -21.38 -12.02 -18.23
C VAL A 14 -20.57 -11.78 -16.95
N PHE A 15 -19.36 -11.24 -17.07
CA PHE A 15 -18.54 -10.86 -15.92
C PHE A 15 -19.13 -9.67 -15.13
N GLY A 16 -19.73 -8.70 -15.84
CA GLY A 16 -20.43 -7.58 -15.23
C GLY A 16 -21.72 -7.98 -14.53
N ASP A 17 -22.48 -8.91 -15.11
CA ASP A 17 -23.68 -9.48 -14.48
C ASP A 17 -23.28 -10.33 -13.24
N LEU A 18 -22.17 -11.08 -13.31
CA LEU A 18 -21.67 -11.90 -12.19
C LEU A 18 -21.10 -11.05 -11.03
N MET A 19 -20.45 -9.92 -11.31
CA MET A 19 -20.03 -8.99 -10.25
C MET A 19 -21.21 -8.24 -9.61
N ARG A 20 -22.30 -8.01 -10.36
CA ARG A 20 -23.55 -7.44 -9.81
C ARG A 20 -24.28 -8.43 -8.89
N ASP A 21 -24.33 -9.70 -9.30
CA ASP A 21 -24.92 -10.76 -8.48
C ASP A 21 -24.05 -11.05 -7.24
N MET A 22 -22.73 -10.95 -7.33
CA MET A 22 -21.85 -10.99 -6.14
C MET A 22 -22.18 -9.87 -5.16
N ALA A 23 -22.39 -8.64 -5.62
CA ALA A 23 -22.74 -7.51 -4.75
C ALA A 23 -24.12 -7.64 -4.10
N LEU A 24 -25.06 -8.38 -4.72
CA LEU A 24 -26.37 -8.69 -4.14
C LEU A 24 -26.32 -9.92 -3.23
N MET A 25 -25.44 -10.89 -3.50
CA MET A 25 -25.25 -12.08 -2.67
C MET A 25 -24.48 -11.75 -1.37
N GLU A 26 -23.53 -10.81 -1.43
CA GLU A 26 -22.87 -10.23 -0.24
C GLU A 26 -23.87 -9.51 0.68
N ARG A 27 -25.00 -9.04 0.15
CA ARG A 27 -26.04 -8.35 0.91
C ARG A 27 -26.99 -9.27 1.68
N GLN A 28 -27.00 -10.57 1.37
CA GLN A 28 -27.94 -11.55 1.92
C GLN A 28 -27.29 -12.52 2.91
N PHE A 29 -25.96 -12.64 2.87
CA PHE A 29 -25.15 -13.44 3.80
C PHE A 29 -24.15 -12.60 4.59
N ALA A 30 -24.44 -11.32 4.82
CA ALA A 30 -23.63 -10.52 5.73
C ALA A 30 -23.79 -11.08 7.16
N PRO A 31 -22.80 -11.81 7.75
CA PRO A 31 -22.60 -11.63 9.18
C PRO A 31 -22.38 -10.13 9.37
N VAL A 32 -22.75 -9.62 10.52
CA VAL A 32 -22.50 -8.24 10.91
C VAL A 32 -20.98 -7.98 10.82
N CYS A 33 -20.47 -7.63 9.64
CA CYS A 33 -19.23 -6.91 9.50
C CYS A 33 -19.57 -5.53 10.06
N ARG A 34 -19.54 -5.46 11.40
CA ARG A 34 -19.19 -4.23 12.06
C ARG A 34 -17.86 -3.86 11.42
N ILE A 35 -17.90 -2.97 10.43
CA ILE A 35 -16.80 -2.04 10.22
C ILE A 35 -16.70 -1.36 11.56
N SER A 36 -15.94 -1.94 12.48
CA SER A 36 -15.58 -1.31 13.73
C SER A 36 -14.76 -0.10 13.29
N PRO A 37 -15.21 1.14 13.53
CA PRO A 37 -14.38 2.30 13.27
C PRO A 37 -13.19 2.38 14.25
N SER A 38 -12.88 1.30 14.98
CA SER A 38 -12.02 1.30 16.16
C SER A 38 -10.62 0.75 15.92
N GLU A 39 -10.24 0.40 14.68
CA GLU A 39 -8.82 0.28 14.36
C GLU A 39 -8.32 1.70 14.08
N SER A 40 -7.98 2.40 15.16
CA SER A 40 -7.52 3.79 15.16
C SER A 40 -6.26 3.90 14.32
N SER A 41 -6.45 4.25 13.05
CA SER A 41 -5.37 4.53 12.13
C SER A 41 -5.17 6.03 12.04
N GLU A 42 -3.96 6.49 12.33
CA GLU A 42 -3.57 7.87 12.15
C GLU A 42 -2.59 7.94 10.97
N ILE A 43 -2.84 8.84 10.04
CA ILE A 43 -1.94 9.11 8.90
C ILE A 43 -1.48 10.55 9.04
N VAL A 44 -0.16 10.74 9.11
CA VAL A 44 0.49 12.04 9.17
C VAL A 44 1.27 12.23 7.88
N ASN A 45 0.98 13.32 7.16
CA ASN A 45 1.65 13.66 5.92
C ASN A 45 2.12 15.12 5.99
N ASN A 46 3.39 15.30 6.39
CA ASN A 46 4.02 16.62 6.52
C ASN A 46 5.11 16.77 5.45
N ASP A 47 5.68 17.97 5.34
CA ASP A 47 6.75 18.28 4.36
C ASP A 47 8.04 17.47 4.58
N GLN A 48 8.24 16.89 5.76
CA GLN A 48 9.45 16.14 6.11
C GLN A 48 9.27 14.62 5.97
N LYS A 49 8.11 14.09 6.33
CA LYS A 49 7.85 12.65 6.35
C LYS A 49 6.39 12.30 6.18
N PHE A 50 6.16 11.09 5.72
CA PHE A 50 4.88 10.39 5.72
C PHE A 50 4.91 9.31 6.80
N ALA A 51 3.90 9.26 7.67
CA ALA A 51 3.82 8.28 8.75
C ALA A 51 2.39 7.72 8.90
N ILE A 52 2.30 6.44 9.24
CA ILE A 52 1.07 5.71 9.51
C ILE A 52 1.22 5.02 10.86
N ASN A 53 0.28 5.25 11.77
CA ASN A 53 0.20 4.54 13.05
C ASN A 53 -1.07 3.68 13.06
N LEU A 54 -0.93 2.40 13.39
CA LEU A 54 -2.02 1.42 13.46
C LEU A 54 -1.96 0.68 14.79
N ASN A 55 -3.10 0.53 15.46
CA ASN A 55 -3.21 -0.37 16.60
C ASN A 55 -3.47 -1.80 16.12
N VAL A 56 -2.47 -2.67 16.29
CA VAL A 56 -2.48 -4.09 15.89
C VAL A 56 -2.31 -5.01 17.11
N SER A 57 -2.59 -4.52 18.32
CA SER A 57 -2.44 -5.27 19.58
C SER A 57 -3.23 -6.59 19.64
N GLN A 58 -4.27 -6.72 18.82
CA GLN A 58 -5.06 -7.93 18.66
C GLN A 58 -4.42 -8.98 17.72
N PHE A 59 -3.23 -8.74 17.18
CA PHE A 59 -2.47 -9.65 16.32
C PHE A 59 -1.08 -9.93 16.90
N LYS A 60 -0.54 -11.13 16.67
CA LYS A 60 0.86 -11.40 17.01
C LYS A 60 1.77 -10.77 15.95
N PRO A 61 3.00 -10.37 16.30
CA PRO A 61 3.96 -9.84 15.32
C PRO A 61 4.19 -10.76 14.11
N GLU A 62 4.19 -12.07 14.34
CA GLU A 62 4.36 -13.12 13.32
C GLU A 62 3.18 -13.23 12.34
N ASP A 63 1.99 -12.79 12.78
CA ASP A 63 0.75 -12.83 12.00
C ASP A 63 0.62 -11.58 11.09
N LEU A 64 1.56 -10.63 11.17
CA LEU A 64 1.55 -9.37 10.44
C LEU A 64 2.44 -9.42 9.19
N LYS A 65 1.96 -8.86 8.10
CA LYS A 65 2.70 -8.75 6.83
C LYS A 65 2.61 -7.35 6.26
N ILE A 66 3.75 -6.80 5.87
CA ILE A 66 3.85 -5.50 5.19
C ILE A 66 4.54 -5.72 3.85
N ASN A 67 3.91 -5.32 2.76
CA ASN A 67 4.53 -5.33 1.43
C ASN A 67 4.43 -3.95 0.79
N LEU A 68 5.47 -3.58 0.06
CA LEU A 68 5.54 -2.35 -0.71
C LEU A 68 5.78 -2.71 -2.18
N ASP A 69 4.77 -2.46 -3.03
CA ASP A 69 4.85 -2.70 -4.48
C ASP A 69 4.78 -1.35 -5.21
N GLY A 70 5.92 -0.90 -5.72
CA GLY A 70 6.08 0.44 -6.28
C GLY A 70 5.82 1.52 -5.24
N ARG A 71 4.60 2.08 -5.22
CA ARG A 71 4.14 3.05 -4.22
C ARG A 71 2.96 2.56 -3.39
N THR A 72 2.54 1.32 -3.59
CA THR A 72 1.39 0.73 -2.90
C THR A 72 1.88 -0.02 -1.66
N LEU A 73 1.62 0.55 -0.50
CA LEU A 73 1.87 -0.09 0.79
C LEU A 73 0.66 -0.94 1.17
N SER A 74 0.88 -2.23 1.42
CA SER A 74 -0.13 -3.17 1.88
C SER A 74 0.26 -3.72 3.25
N ILE A 75 -0.70 -3.73 4.17
CA ILE A 75 -0.54 -4.17 5.56
C ILE A 75 -1.64 -5.18 5.81
N GLN A 76 -1.27 -6.39 6.18
CA GLN A 76 -2.17 -7.50 6.39
C GLN A 76 -1.90 -8.10 7.76
N GLY A 77 -2.94 -8.58 8.42
CA GLY A 77 -2.80 -9.42 9.60
C GLY A 77 -3.88 -10.48 9.62
N GLU A 78 -3.51 -11.69 10.02
CA GLU A 78 -4.41 -12.84 10.05
C GLU A 78 -4.11 -13.69 11.27
N GLN A 79 -5.09 -13.83 12.16
CA GLN A 79 -4.95 -14.61 13.39
C GLN A 79 -6.11 -15.59 13.53
N GLU A 80 -5.78 -16.84 13.83
CA GLU A 80 -6.73 -17.91 14.10
C GLU A 80 -6.52 -18.47 15.51
N LEU A 81 -7.61 -18.54 16.28
CA LEU A 81 -7.65 -19.10 17.63
C LEU A 81 -8.63 -20.28 17.65
N LYS A 82 -8.11 -21.46 17.94
CA LYS A 82 -8.89 -22.69 18.17
C LYS A 82 -8.97 -22.97 19.65
N THR A 83 -10.18 -23.16 20.16
CA THR A 83 -10.48 -23.51 21.55
C THR A 83 -11.41 -24.71 21.58
N ASP A 84 -11.54 -25.39 22.73
CA ASP A 84 -12.44 -26.55 22.87
C ASP A 84 -13.92 -26.21 22.58
N HIS A 85 -14.29 -24.94 22.71
CA HIS A 85 -15.64 -24.43 22.55
C HIS A 85 -15.89 -23.72 21.22
N GLY A 86 -14.90 -23.65 20.33
CA GLY A 86 -15.08 -23.05 19.03
C GLY A 86 -13.80 -22.51 18.40
N TYR A 87 -14.00 -21.82 17.29
CA TYR A 87 -12.97 -21.25 16.44
C TYR A 87 -13.24 -19.77 16.23
N SER A 88 -12.21 -18.94 16.38
CA SER A 88 -12.26 -17.51 16.09
C SER A 88 -11.16 -17.15 15.10
N LYS A 89 -11.52 -16.40 14.06
CA LYS A 89 -10.59 -15.86 13.08
C LYS A 89 -10.74 -14.35 13.04
N LYS A 90 -9.62 -13.64 13.08
CA LYS A 90 -9.53 -12.19 12.89
C LYS A 90 -8.61 -11.94 11.71
N SER A 91 -9.01 -11.02 10.83
CA SER A 91 -8.15 -10.56 9.75
C SER A 91 -8.36 -9.08 9.50
N PHE A 92 -7.29 -8.42 9.07
CA PHE A 92 -7.34 -7.08 8.53
C PHE A 92 -6.46 -6.97 7.29
N SER A 93 -6.87 -6.08 6.38
CA SER A 93 -6.08 -5.71 5.21
C SER A 93 -6.24 -4.23 4.97
N ARG A 94 -5.13 -3.52 4.83
CA ARG A 94 -5.08 -2.10 4.57
C ARG A 94 -4.12 -1.82 3.44
N VAL A 95 -4.61 -1.11 2.44
CA VAL A 95 -3.83 -0.72 1.27
C VAL A 95 -3.81 0.80 1.20
N ILE A 96 -2.61 1.36 1.10
CA ILE A 96 -2.37 2.81 1.08
C ILE A 96 -1.44 3.11 -0.10
N LEU A 97 -1.82 4.08 -0.92
CA LEU A 97 -0.95 4.60 -1.95
C LEU A 97 -0.08 5.70 -1.35
N LEU A 98 1.24 5.50 -1.36
CA LEU A 98 2.20 6.49 -0.89
C LEU A 98 2.23 7.69 -1.85
N PRO A 99 2.28 8.93 -1.31
CA PRO A 99 2.49 10.13 -2.09
C PRO A 99 3.76 10.06 -2.97
N GLU A 100 3.77 10.80 -4.10
CA GLU A 100 4.87 10.72 -5.09
C GLU A 100 6.21 11.24 -4.54
N ASP A 101 6.11 12.17 -3.60
CA ASP A 101 7.19 12.86 -2.90
C ASP A 101 7.75 12.06 -1.72
N VAL A 102 7.28 10.84 -1.47
CA VAL A 102 7.85 9.94 -0.44
C VAL A 102 8.99 9.12 -1.03
N ASP A 103 10.10 9.01 -0.29
CA ASP A 103 11.17 8.09 -0.64
C ASP A 103 10.80 6.65 -0.25
N VAL A 104 10.33 5.91 -1.24
CA VAL A 104 9.94 4.49 -1.13
C VAL A 104 11.10 3.62 -0.63
N GLY A 105 12.35 3.97 -0.95
CA GLY A 105 13.53 3.19 -0.54
C GLY A 105 13.87 3.33 0.95
N ALA A 106 13.36 4.38 1.59
CA ALA A 106 13.60 4.69 2.99
C ALA A 106 12.38 4.42 3.89
N VAL A 107 11.39 3.66 3.39
CA VAL A 107 10.25 3.22 4.20
C VAL A 107 10.73 2.25 5.29
N ALA A 108 10.40 2.57 6.53
CA ALA A 108 10.72 1.74 7.70
C ALA A 108 9.45 1.45 8.51
N SER A 109 9.42 0.28 9.16
CA SER A 109 8.34 -0.11 10.07
C SER A 109 8.91 -0.46 11.45
N ASN A 110 8.12 -0.19 12.48
CA ASN A 110 8.42 -0.56 13.86
C ASN A 110 7.12 -0.98 14.57
N LEU A 111 7.22 -2.01 15.41
CA LEU A 111 6.13 -2.48 16.25
C LEU A 111 6.50 -2.27 17.72
N SER A 112 5.74 -1.41 18.39
CA SER A 112 5.89 -1.15 19.83
C SER A 112 5.34 -2.31 20.66
N GLU A 113 5.85 -2.46 21.89
CA GLU A 113 5.35 -3.43 22.89
C GLU A 113 3.86 -3.26 23.20
N ASP A 114 3.34 -2.03 23.08
CA ASP A 114 1.91 -1.71 23.24
C ASP A 114 1.04 -2.21 22.06
N GLY A 115 1.62 -2.85 21.06
CA GLY A 115 0.92 -3.34 19.87
C GLY A 115 0.61 -2.24 18.84
N LYS A 116 1.38 -1.14 18.84
CA LYS A 116 1.26 -0.08 17.84
C LYS A 116 2.28 -0.28 16.72
N LEU A 117 1.78 -0.48 15.50
CA LEU A 117 2.59 -0.54 14.29
C LEU A 117 2.73 0.87 13.71
N SER A 118 3.96 1.38 13.69
CA SER A 118 4.32 2.64 13.05
C SER A 118 5.09 2.37 11.76
N ILE A 119 4.63 2.93 10.64
CA ILE A 119 5.31 2.87 9.35
C ILE A 119 5.62 4.30 8.94
N GLU A 120 6.88 4.61 8.70
CA GLU A 120 7.32 5.96 8.32
C GLU A 120 8.25 5.96 7.12
N ALA A 121 8.24 7.06 6.39
CA ALA A 121 9.09 7.26 5.23
C ALA A 121 9.40 8.76 5.06
N PRO A 122 10.66 9.15 4.86
CA PRO A 122 11.01 10.54 4.61
C PRO A 122 10.47 11.00 3.24
N LYS A 123 10.31 12.31 3.10
CA LYS A 123 10.10 12.90 1.77
C LYS A 123 11.40 12.85 0.97
N LYS A 124 11.29 12.66 -0.34
CA LYS A 124 12.41 12.73 -1.28
C LYS A 124 13.03 14.12 -1.15
N GLU A 125 14.31 14.16 -0.82
CA GLU A 125 15.06 15.40 -0.92
C GLU A 125 15.01 15.87 -2.38
N ALA A 126 14.63 17.13 -2.60
CA ALA A 126 14.79 17.74 -3.90
C ALA A 126 16.29 17.70 -4.21
N VAL A 127 16.69 16.87 -5.16
CA VAL A 127 18.09 16.71 -5.57
C VAL A 127 18.60 18.09 -5.99
N GLN A 128 19.26 18.79 -5.09
CA GLN A 128 20.02 19.97 -5.43
C GLN A 128 21.14 19.47 -6.32
N GLY A 129 21.17 19.94 -7.58
CA GLY A 129 22.06 19.42 -8.60
C GLY A 129 23.49 19.24 -8.08
N ARG A 130 24.03 18.03 -8.20
CA ARG A 130 25.41 17.75 -7.76
C ARG A 130 26.39 18.33 -8.78
N SER A 131 27.41 19.04 -8.30
CA SER A 131 28.56 19.41 -9.13
C SER A 131 29.45 18.17 -9.34
N ILE A 132 29.75 17.85 -10.59
CA ILE A 132 30.65 16.74 -10.95
C ILE A 132 31.97 17.36 -11.44
N PRO A 133 33.08 17.22 -10.70
CA PRO A 133 34.36 17.77 -11.16
C PRO A 133 34.90 16.97 -12.34
N ILE A 134 35.45 17.67 -13.34
CA ILE A 134 36.12 17.06 -14.50
C ILE A 134 37.58 16.79 -14.12
N GLN A 135 38.01 15.52 -14.21
CA GLN A 135 39.42 15.14 -14.11
C GLN A 135 40.03 15.13 -15.52
N GLN A 136 41.04 15.95 -15.77
CA GLN A 136 41.80 15.90 -17.02
C GLN A 136 42.83 14.77 -16.94
N ALA A 137 42.82 13.88 -17.94
CA ALA A 137 43.89 12.93 -18.15
C ALA A 137 45.10 13.67 -18.72
N ILE A 138 46.22 13.68 -17.99
CA ILE A 138 47.50 14.16 -18.50
C ILE A 138 47.96 13.14 -19.55
N VAL A 139 47.98 13.55 -20.83
CA VAL A 139 48.61 12.77 -21.89
C VAL A 139 50.11 13.08 -21.82
N GLU A 140 50.90 12.15 -21.27
CA GLU A 140 52.35 12.20 -21.37
C GLU A 140 52.76 11.98 -22.84
N GLU A 141 53.06 13.06 -23.55
CA GLU A 141 53.73 12.99 -24.84
C GLU A 141 55.17 12.54 -24.62
N LYS A 142 55.41 11.25 -24.86
CA LYS A 142 56.73 10.64 -24.88
C LYS A 142 57.46 11.07 -26.16
N SER A 143 58.08 12.24 -26.15
CA SER A 143 59.10 12.63 -27.12
C SER A 143 60.34 11.77 -26.89
N ALA A 144 60.55 10.79 -27.77
CA ALA A 144 61.82 10.06 -27.89
C ALA A 144 62.54 10.57 -29.14
N GLU A 145 63.73 11.09 -28.84
CA GLU A 145 64.87 11.48 -29.67
C GLU A 145 65.30 10.46 -30.72
#